data_AF-A0A3S4JAW5-F1
#
_entry.id   AF-A0A3S4JAW5-F1
#
_cell.length_a   1.000
_cell.length_b   1.000
_cell.length_c   1.000
_cell.angle_alpha   90.00
_cell.angle_beta   90.00
_cell.angle_gamma   90.00
#
_symmetry.space_group_name_H-M   'P 1'
#
loop_
_entity.id
_entity.type
_entity.pdbx_description
1 polymer ?
#
loop_
_entity_poly.entity_id
_entity_poly.type
_entity_poly.pdbx_seq_one_letter_code
_entity_poly.pdbx_strand_id
1 'polypeptide(L)'
;MCPAWQSVTGVALLAAESDEALMQRFTPEQWRNLAPHVAQQRQRGYVLWHHADGEVSMAQPLGKHAAALAFAGMWRIDEAEAAARLQALKALNQLIAQ
;
A
#
# COMPACT_ATOMS: atom_id res chain seq x y z
N MET A 1 10.93 -12.91 -3.73
CA MET A 1 9.55 -12.39 -3.59
C MET A 1 9.40 -11.88 -2.17
N CYS A 2 9.09 -10.60 -1.96
CA CYS A 2 8.93 -10.06 -0.61
C CYS A 2 7.63 -10.59 0.03
N PRO A 3 7.60 -10.86 1.35
CA PRO A 3 6.38 -11.14 2.07
C PRO A 3 5.32 -10.04 1.86
N ALA A 4 4.04 -10.41 1.81
CA ALA A 4 2.96 -9.46 1.53
C ALA A 4 2.93 -8.27 2.51
N TRP A 5 3.27 -8.49 3.78
CA TRP A 5 3.31 -7.46 4.81
C TRP A 5 4.50 -6.48 4.68
N GLN A 6 5.48 -6.79 3.83
CA GLN A 6 6.65 -5.93 3.53
C GLN A 6 6.55 -5.25 2.17
N SER A 7 5.42 -5.36 1.47
CA SER A 7 5.22 -4.79 0.14
C SER A 7 3.96 -3.96 0.11
N VAL A 8 4.03 -2.72 -0.40
CA VAL A 8 2.84 -1.84 -0.52
C VAL A 8 1.69 -2.50 -1.28
N THR A 9 1.98 -3.32 -2.30
CA THR A 9 0.98 -4.09 -3.05
C THR A 9 0.33 -5.16 -2.18
N GLY A 10 1.14 -5.90 -1.41
CA GLY A 10 0.64 -6.92 -0.50
C GLY A 10 -0.22 -6.33 0.61
N VAL A 11 0.25 -5.24 1.23
CA VAL A 11 -0.49 -4.50 2.26
C VAL A 11 -1.80 -3.95 1.69
N ALA A 12 -1.78 -3.39 0.48
CA ALA A 12 -2.98 -2.86 -0.16
C ALA A 12 -4.06 -3.92 -0.34
N LEU A 13 -3.67 -5.17 -0.60
CA LEU A 13 -4.58 -6.31 -0.74
C LEU A 13 -5.03 -6.90 0.60
N LEU A 14 -4.11 -7.01 1.58
CA LEU A 14 -4.42 -7.51 2.92
C LEU A 14 -5.49 -6.66 3.63
N ALA A 15 -5.60 -5.38 3.28
CA ALA A 15 -6.59 -4.48 3.87
C ALA A 15 -8.05 -4.85 3.57
N ALA A 16 -8.31 -5.76 2.62
CA ALA A 16 -9.63 -6.35 2.38
C ALA A 16 -10.06 -7.35 3.46
N GLU A 17 -9.12 -7.89 4.23
CA GLU A 17 -9.39 -8.82 5.33
C GLU A 17 -9.60 -8.06 6.65
N SER A 18 -10.30 -8.66 7.61
CA SER A 18 -10.49 -8.11 8.97
C SER A 18 -9.21 -8.16 9.80
N ASP A 19 -9.09 -7.29 10.81
CA ASP A 19 -7.94 -7.28 11.72
C ASP A 19 -7.79 -8.61 12.46
N GLU A 20 -8.89 -9.25 12.88
CA GLU A 20 -8.88 -10.55 13.56
C GLU A 20 -8.21 -11.63 12.69
N ALA A 21 -8.56 -11.69 11.41
CA ALA A 21 -7.98 -12.62 10.44
C ALA A 21 -6.49 -12.35 10.19
N LEU A 22 -6.11 -11.07 10.10
CA LEU A 22 -4.71 -10.68 9.89
C LEU A 22 -3.85 -10.96 11.13
N MET A 23 -4.36 -10.67 12.33
CA MET A 23 -3.66 -10.91 13.60
C MET A 23 -3.43 -12.40 13.89
N GLN A 24 -4.24 -13.30 13.33
CA GLN A 24 -3.99 -14.74 13.40
C GLN A 24 -2.85 -15.20 12.47
N ARG A 25 -2.57 -14.44 11.40
CA ARG A 25 -1.57 -14.78 10.37
C ARG A 25 -0.20 -14.16 10.61
N PHE A 26 -0.13 -13.07 11.36
CA PHE A 26 1.09 -12.29 11.57
C PHE A 26 1.52 -12.28 13.04
N THR A 27 2.83 -12.22 13.27
CA THR A 27 3.34 -12.03 14.64
C THR A 27 2.94 -10.64 15.17
N PRO A 28 2.91 -10.43 16.51
CA PRO A 28 2.60 -9.10 17.06
C PRO A 28 3.51 -7.98 16.56
N GLU A 29 4.77 -8.29 16.27
CA GLU A 29 5.74 -7.34 15.69
C GLU A 29 5.39 -6.99 14.24
N GLN A 30 5.09 -8.01 13.42
CA GLN A 30 4.65 -7.80 12.03
C GLN A 30 3.36 -7.00 11.98
N TRP A 31 2.39 -7.32 12.85
CA TRP A 31 1.13 -6.59 12.95
C TRP A 31 1.35 -5.13 13.31
N ARG A 32 2.24 -4.83 14.27
CA ARG A 32 2.54 -3.45 14.67
C ARG A 32 3.05 -2.60 13.50
N ASN A 33 3.84 -3.18 12.61
CA ASN A 33 4.35 -2.50 11.42
C ASN A 33 3.29 -2.42 10.31
N LEU A 34 2.47 -3.46 10.15
CA LEU A 34 1.47 -3.58 9.09
C LEU A 34 0.20 -2.74 9.34
N ALA A 35 -0.30 -2.75 10.57
CA ALA A 35 -1.61 -2.22 10.94
C ALA A 35 -1.83 -0.75 10.56
N PRO A 36 -0.85 0.17 10.73
CA PRO A 36 -1.03 1.56 10.31
C PRO A 36 -1.29 1.71 8.81
N HIS A 37 -0.63 0.89 7.98
CA HIS A 37 -0.79 0.93 6.53
C HIS A 37 -2.08 0.24 6.06
N VAL A 38 -2.51 -0.81 6.74
CA VAL A 38 -3.83 -1.42 6.52
C VAL A 38 -4.94 -0.41 6.84
N ALA A 39 -4.86 0.29 7.99
CA ALA A 39 -5.81 1.33 8.36
C ALA A 39 -5.81 2.49 7.35
N GLN A 40 -4.62 2.93 6.90
CA GLN A 40 -4.48 3.94 5.86
C GLN A 40 -5.19 3.52 4.56
N GLN A 41 -5.02 2.27 4.12
CA GLN A 41 -5.68 1.75 2.92
C GLN A 41 -7.20 1.78 3.07
N ARG A 42 -7.74 1.27 4.18
CA ARG A 42 -9.20 1.23 4.36
C ARG A 42 -9.81 2.63 4.44
N GLN A 43 -9.11 3.58 5.05
CA GLN A 43 -9.59 4.96 5.18
C GLN A 43 -9.49 5.75 3.87
N ARG A 44 -8.41 5.56 3.09
CA ARG A 44 -8.06 6.44 1.97
C ARG A 44 -8.15 5.78 0.59
N GLY A 45 -8.27 4.46 0.55
CA GLY A 45 -8.25 3.64 -0.66
C GLY A 45 -6.84 3.33 -1.20
N TYR A 46 -5.77 3.82 -0.57
CA TYR A 46 -4.39 3.62 -1.02
C TYR A 46 -3.42 3.48 0.16
N VAL A 47 -2.27 2.86 -0.10
CA VAL A 47 -1.11 2.84 0.80
C VAL A 47 -0.08 3.84 0.28
N LEU A 48 0.47 4.65 1.17
CA LEU A 48 1.67 5.47 0.95
C LEU A 48 2.62 5.17 2.10
N TRP A 49 3.77 4.60 1.77
CA TRP A 49 4.78 4.16 2.72
C TRP A 49 6.10 4.90 2.46
N HIS A 50 6.54 5.66 3.47
CA HIS A 50 7.88 6.22 3.56
C HIS A 50 8.75 5.22 4.34
N HIS A 51 9.60 4.50 3.62
CA HIS A 51 10.51 3.52 4.19
C HIS A 51 11.63 4.20 4.97
N ALA A 52 12.18 3.49 5.95
CA ALA A 52 13.23 4.03 6.82
C ALA A 52 14.54 4.36 6.09
N ASP A 53 14.78 3.76 4.92
CA ASP A 53 15.93 4.01 4.06
C ASP A 53 15.77 5.26 3.17
N GLY A 54 14.57 5.84 3.13
CA GLY A 54 14.25 7.00 2.29
C GLY A 54 13.61 6.66 0.95
N GLU A 55 13.27 5.39 0.71
CA GLU A 55 12.37 5.01 -0.37
C GLU A 55 10.94 5.45 -0.04
N VAL A 56 10.22 5.95 -1.04
CA VAL A 56 8.77 6.13 -0.99
C VAL A 56 8.12 5.15 -1.98
N SER A 57 7.13 4.43 -1.49
CA SER A 57 6.33 3.47 -2.25
C SER A 57 4.84 3.73 -2.01
N MET A 58 4.01 3.50 -3.03
CA MET A 58 2.57 3.69 -2.94
C MET A 58 1.82 2.66 -3.77
N ALA A 59 0.65 2.24 -3.30
CA ALA A 59 -0.16 1.25 -3.99
C ALA A 59 -1.67 1.49 -3.81
N GLN A 60 -2.45 1.06 -4.80
CA GLN A 60 -3.90 1.09 -4.78
C GLN A 60 -4.47 -0.21 -5.37
N PRO A 61 -5.48 -0.84 -4.75
CA PRO A 61 -6.14 -2.02 -5.31
C PRO A 61 -6.78 -1.75 -6.67
N LEU A 62 -6.82 -2.75 -7.54
CA LEU A 62 -7.52 -2.71 -8.83
C LEU A 62 -8.95 -3.26 -8.67
N GLY A 63 -9.76 -2.61 -7.83
CA GLY A 63 -11.17 -2.92 -7.65
C GLY A 63 -11.45 -4.41 -7.36
N LYS A 64 -12.26 -5.06 -8.21
CA LYS A 64 -12.67 -6.47 -8.07
C LYS A 64 -11.55 -7.49 -8.34
N HIS A 65 -10.38 -7.03 -8.79
CA HIS A 65 -9.27 -7.91 -9.09
C HIS A 65 -8.45 -8.16 -7.82
N ALA A 66 -7.98 -9.40 -7.63
CA ALA A 66 -7.00 -9.73 -6.59
C ALA A 66 -5.59 -9.20 -6.97
N ALA A 67 -5.52 -7.91 -7.30
CA ALA A 67 -4.37 -7.22 -7.85
C ALA A 67 -4.34 -5.77 -7.34
N ALA A 68 -3.15 -5.20 -7.27
CA ALA A 68 -2.95 -3.79 -6.95
C ALA A 68 -1.88 -3.20 -7.88
N LEU A 69 -2.05 -1.92 -8.18
CA LEU A 69 -1.08 -1.12 -8.93
C LEU A 69 -0.21 -0.36 -7.94
N ALA A 70 1.11 -0.35 -8.17
CA ALA A 70 2.06 0.31 -7.30
C ALA A 70 3.09 1.13 -8.07
N PHE A 71 3.47 2.26 -7.51
CA PHE A 71 4.71 2.97 -7.83
C PHE A 71 5.67 2.76 -6.66
N ALA A 72 6.87 2.28 -6.93
CA ALA A 72 7.86 1.90 -5.92
C ALA A 72 9.26 2.35 -6.33
N GLY A 73 10.22 2.33 -5.40
CA GLY A 73 11.61 2.70 -5.68
C GLY A 73 11.81 4.18 -5.95
N MET A 74 10.93 5.05 -5.45
CA MET A 74 11.12 6.50 -5.57
C MET A 74 11.98 6.99 -4.41
N TRP A 75 13.18 7.48 -4.70
CA TRP A 75 14.13 7.92 -3.70
C TRP A 75 14.24 9.43 -3.66
N ARG A 76 14.35 10.00 -2.45
CA ARG A 76 14.61 11.44 -2.23
C ARG A 76 13.57 12.37 -2.83
N ILE A 77 12.32 11.92 -2.92
CA ILE A 77 11.19 12.78 -3.31
C ILE A 77 10.65 13.49 -2.07
N ASP A 78 10.20 14.74 -2.24
CA ASP A 78 9.52 15.47 -1.19
C ASP A 78 8.01 15.14 -1.16
N GLU A 79 7.29 15.69 -0.18
CA GLU A 79 5.85 15.45 -0.02
C GLU A 79 5.02 15.98 -1.21
N ALA A 80 5.46 17.07 -1.85
CA ALA A 80 4.75 17.63 -2.99
C ALA A 80 4.87 16.71 -4.22
N GLU A 81 6.07 16.17 -4.45
CA GLU A 81 6.29 15.17 -5.48
C GLU A 81 5.58 13.85 -5.14
N ALA A 82 5.62 13.38 -3.89
CA ALA A 82 4.88 12.19 -3.46
C ALA A 82 3.36 12.34 -3.73
N ALA A 83 2.79 13.50 -3.42
CA ALA A 83 1.40 13.81 -3.72
C ALA A 83 1.11 13.78 -5.23
N ALA A 84 2.00 14.35 -6.05
CA ALA A 84 1.86 14.32 -7.51
C ALA A 84 1.93 12.89 -8.07
N ARG A 85 2.86 12.06 -7.58
CA ARG A 85 2.98 10.64 -7.96
C ARG A 85 1.75 9.86 -7.54
N LEU A 86 1.17 10.15 -6.38
CA LEU A 86 -0.06 9.53 -5.92
C LEU A 86 -1.26 9.89 -6.81
N GLN A 87 -1.36 11.14 -7.29
CA GLN A 87 -2.39 11.50 -8.27
C GLN A 87 -2.22 10.76 -9.59
N ALA A 88 -0.98 10.63 -10.08
CA ALA A 88 -0.69 9.86 -11.28
C ALA A 88 -1.04 8.37 -11.12
N LEU A 89 -0.74 7.77 -9.96
CA LEU A 89 -1.13 6.39 -9.64
C LEU A 89 -2.65 6.22 -9.71
N LYS A 90 -3.42 7.14 -9.10
CA LYS A 90 -4.89 7.12 -9.10
C LYS A 90 -5.46 7.21 -10.51
N ALA A 91 -4.94 8.13 -11.31
CA ALA A 91 -5.36 8.29 -12.71
C ALA A 91 -5.11 7.02 -13.52
N LEU A 92 -3.93 6.40 -13.37
CA LEU A 92 -3.61 5.16 -14.07
C LEU A 92 -4.49 3.98 -13.60
N ASN A 93 -4.75 3.88 -12.29
CA ASN A 93 -5.63 2.85 -11.74
C ASN A 93 -7.05 2.94 -12.31
N GLN A 94 -7.58 4.17 -12.48
CA GLN A 94 -8.87 4.41 -13.12
C GLN A 94 -8.92 4.01 -14.60
N LEU A 95 -7.80 4.10 -15.33
CA LEU A 95 -7.73 3.64 -16.72
C LEU A 95 -7.72 2.11 -16.83
N ILE A 96 -7.10 1.43 -15.86
CA ILE A 96 -6.99 -0.04 -15.85
C ILE A 96 -8.29 -0.69 -15.34
N ALA A 97 -9.01 -0.04 -14.42
CA ALA A 97 -10.19 -0.59 -13.77
C ALA A 97 -11.50 -0.44 -14.59
N GLN A 98 -11.45 0.17 -15.77
CA GLN A 98 -12.55 0.22 -16.75
C GLN A 98 -12.75 -1.15 -17.41
#